data_AF-A0A0F3PEL3-F1
#
_entry.id   AF-A0A0F3PEL3-F1
#
_cell.length_a   1.000
_cell.length_b   1.000
_cell.length_c   1.000
_cell.angle_alpha   90.00
_cell.angle_beta   90.00
_cell.angle_gamma   90.00
#
_symmetry.space_group_name_H-M   'P 1'
#
loop_
_entity.id
_entity.type
_entity.pdbx_description
1 polymer ?
#
loop_
_entity_poly.entity_id
_entity_poly.type
_entity_poly.pdbx_seq_one_letter_code
_entity_poly.pdbx_strand_id
1 'polypeptide(L)' 'MDNAAFHKSKKTKELIESVGCKVIFLPPYSPDLNSIEKF' A
#
# COMPACT_ATOMS: atom_id res chain seq x y z
N MET A 1 -2.26 1.30 0.14
CA MET A 1 -1.82 -0.08 0.39
C MET A 1 -1.64 -0.24 1.89
N ASP A 2 -2.03 -1.37 2.46
CA ASP A 2 -1.76 -1.63 3.87
C ASP A 2 -0.24 -1.76 4.13
N ASN A 3 0.12 -1.86 5.40
CA ASN A 3 1.50 -1.76 5.85
C ASN A 3 2.22 -3.13 5.95
N ALA A 4 1.66 -4.20 5.37
CA ALA A 4 2.26 -5.53 5.44
C ALA A 4 3.67 -5.55 4.83
N ALA A 5 4.59 -6.28 5.47
CA ALA A 5 6.02 -6.23 5.13
C ALA A 5 6.31 -6.61 3.67
N PHE A 6 5.54 -7.55 3.10
CA PHE A 6 5.70 -8.00 1.71
C PHE A 6 5.26 -6.96 0.67
N HIS A 7 4.48 -5.94 1.03
CA HIS A 7 4.13 -4.83 0.14
C HIS A 7 5.24 -3.79 -0.04
N LYS A 8 6.27 -3.82 0.81
CA LYS A 8 7.38 -2.85 0.80
C LYS A 8 8.55 -3.28 -0.07
N SER A 9 8.37 -4.30 -0.92
CA SER A 9 9.43 -4.73 -1.82
C SER A 9 9.77 -3.62 -2.83
N LYS A 10 11.06 -3.41 -3.10
CA LYS A 10 11.52 -2.45 -4.11
C LYS A 10 10.92 -2.74 -5.48
N LYS A 11 10.83 -4.03 -5.85
CA LYS A 11 10.24 -4.50 -7.10
C LYS A 11 8.76 -4.09 -7.23
N THR A 12 7.97 -4.23 -6.16
CA THR A 12 6.56 -3.83 -6.16
C THR A 12 6.43 -2.33 -6.43
N LYS A 13 7.26 -1.51 -5.78
CA LYS A 13 7.26 -0.06 -5.99
C LYS A 13 7.63 0.29 -7.44
N GLU A 14 8.68 -0.31 -8.00
CA GLU A 14 9.11 -0.08 -9.38
C GLU A 14 8.04 -0.46 -10.41
N LEU A 15 7.34 -1.58 -10.20
CA LEU A 15 6.24 -2.01 -11.09
C LEU A 15 5.04 -1.07 -11.04
N ILE A 16 4.75 -0.46 -9.89
CA ILE A 16 3.66 0.52 -9.76
C ILE A 16 4.07 1.84 -10.43
N GLU A 17 5.31 2.28 -10.22
CA GLU A 17 5.82 3.52 -10.81
C GLU A 17 5.98 3.42 -12.34
N SER A 18 6.28 2.22 -12.88
CA SER A 18 6.42 2.02 -14.33
C SER A 18 5.11 2.22 -15.11
N VAL A 19 3.96 2.11 -14.44
CA VAL A 19 2.64 2.40 -15.03
C VAL A 19 2.15 3.82 -14.71
N GLY A 20 3.01 4.68 -14.17
CA GLY A 20 2.69 6.07 -13.83
C GLY A 20 1.91 6.25 -12.52
N CYS A 21 1.78 5.19 -11.71
CA CYS A 21 1.11 5.24 -10.43
C CYS A 21 2.09 5.55 -9.28
N LYS A 22 1.57 6.07 -8.17
CA LYS A 22 2.32 6.25 -6.92
C LYS A 22 1.77 5.33 -5.85
N VAL A 23 2.66 4.65 -5.13
CA VAL A 23 2.29 3.85 -3.96
C VAL A 23 2.21 4.73 -2.71
N ILE A 24 1.09 4.63 -1.99
CA ILE A 24 0.88 5.26 -0.68
C ILE A 24 0.58 4.15 0.33
N PHE A 25 1.30 4.17 1.45
CA PHE A 25 1.12 3.24 2.56
C PHE A 25 0.27 3.88 3.65
N LEU A 26 -0.67 3.11 4.19
CA LEU A 26 -1.43 3.52 5.36
C LEU A 26 -0.54 3.53 6.62
N PRO A 27 -0.81 4.40 7.60
CA PRO A 27 -0.16 4.33 8.90
C PRO A 27 -0.37 2.96 9.58
N PRO A 28 0.55 2.55 10.48
CA PRO A 28 0.38 1.30 11.23
C PRO A 28 -0.94 1.28 12.01
N TYR A 29 -1.61 0.12 12.02
CA TYR A 29 -2.85 -0.11 12.78
C TYR A 29 -3.99 0.88 12.48
N SER A 30 -4.08 1.38 11.25
CA SER A 30 -5.16 2.27 10.80
C SER A 30 -6.13 1.56 9.83
N PRO A 31 -6.93 0.58 10.29
CA PRO A 31 -7.92 -0.08 9.45
C PRO A 31 -9.02 0.88 8.99
N ASP A 32 -9.28 1.94 9.78
CA ASP A 32 -10.24 3.02 9.50
C ASP A 32 -9.90 3.80 8.22
N LEU A 33 -8.62 3.83 7.83
CA LEU A 33 -8.16 4.49 6.61
C LEU A 33 -8.18 3.56 5.38
N ASN A 34 -8.57 2.28 5.55
CA ASN A 34 -8.66 1.33 4.46
C ASN A 34 -10.11 1.18 3.98
N SER A 35 -10.44 1.83 2.86
CA SER A 35 -11.82 1.90 2.34
C SER A 35 -12.46 0.55 1.96
N ILE A 36 -11.67 -0.53 1.89
CA ILE A 36 -12.16 -1.88 1.58
C ILE A 36 -12.46 -2.72 2.82
N GLU A 37 -11.99 -2.31 4.00
CA GLU A 37 -12.30 -3.01 5.26
C GLU A 37 -13.75 -2.77 5.66
N LYS A 38 -14.40 -3.80 6.20
CA LYS A 38 -15.75 -3.72 6.77
C LYS A 38 -15.64 -3.89 8.28
N PHE A 39 -16.41 -3.10 9.02
CA PHE A 39 -16.49 -3.14 10.48
C PHE A 39 -17.79 -3.77 10.95
#